data_AF-A0A924JX64-F1
#
_entry.id   AF-A0A924JX64-F1
#
_cell.length_a   1.000
_cell.length_b   1.000
_cell.length_c   1.000
_cell.angle_alpha   90.00
_cell.angle_beta   90.00
_cell.angle_gamma   90.00
#
_symmetry.space_group_name_H-M   'P 1'
#
loop_
_entity.id
_entity.type
_entity.pdbx_description
1 polymer ?
#
loop_
_entity_poly.entity_id
_entity_poly.type
_entity_poly.pdbx_seq_one_letter_code
_entity_poly.pdbx_strand_id
1 'polypeptide(L)'
;MPINEEHKQVEVARELEALAKTLAHSTRDIPPPSDSYALLAELATTIESIEQGCRQIAARQERAFDGTHHFGEDERGEGGTGTVTAADELRRAAAALDVASTAVRAAQSANGVVRWVDTVQSGKTP
;
A
#
# COMPACT_ATOMS: atom_id res chain seq x y z
N MET A 1 0.33 -23.85 4.27
CA MET A 1 0.33 -23.79 5.75
C MET A 1 -0.37 -22.49 6.14
N PRO A 2 -1.48 -22.51 6.91
CA PRO A 2 -2.24 -21.29 7.18
C PRO A 2 -1.48 -20.40 8.17
N ILE A 3 -1.03 -19.22 7.71
CA ILE A 3 -0.29 -18.21 8.48
C ILE A 3 -1.29 -17.37 9.31
N ASN A 4 -2.12 -18.04 10.10
CA ASN A 4 -3.18 -17.40 10.86
C ASN A 4 -3.14 -17.82 12.33
N GLU A 5 -1.92 -17.91 12.89
CA GLU A 5 -1.72 -17.89 14.34
C GLU A 5 -1.78 -16.44 14.82
N GLU A 6 -2.68 -16.19 15.75
CA GLU A 6 -3.12 -14.87 16.20
C GLU A 6 -1.94 -13.98 16.65
N HIS A 7 -1.95 -12.72 16.19
CA HIS A 7 -0.95 -11.65 16.35
C HIS A 7 0.14 -11.52 15.29
N LYS A 8 0.46 -12.56 14.50
CA LYS A 8 1.52 -12.45 13.49
C LYS A 8 1.23 -11.41 12.41
N GLN A 9 -0.03 -11.29 12.00
CA GLN A 9 -0.45 -10.33 10.96
C GLN A 9 -0.39 -8.87 11.45
N VAL A 10 -0.68 -8.63 12.74
CA VAL A 10 -0.59 -7.29 13.35
C VAL A 10 0.86 -6.88 13.50
N GLU A 11 1.75 -7.81 13.86
CA GLU A 11 3.20 -7.56 13.92
C GLU A 11 3.77 -7.23 12.54
N VAL A 12 3.43 -8.00 11.51
CA VAL A 12 3.81 -7.70 10.11
C VAL A 12 3.29 -6.33 9.67
N ALA A 13 2.05 -5.96 10.03
CA ALA A 13 1.52 -4.65 9.72
C ALA A 13 2.28 -3.51 10.41
N ARG A 14 2.73 -3.70 11.65
CA ARG A 14 3.58 -2.74 12.38
C ARG A 14 4.96 -2.61 11.76
N GLU A 15 5.56 -3.70 11.32
CA GLU A 15 6.84 -3.66 10.60
C GLU A 15 6.72 -2.91 9.28
N LEU A 16 5.66 -3.18 8.51
CA LEU A 16 5.35 -2.44 7.28
C LEU A 16 5.17 -0.94 7.54
N GLU A 17 4.44 -0.56 8.60
CA GLU A 17 4.27 0.84 9.02
C GLU A 17 5.62 1.50 9.31
N ALA A 18 6.50 0.83 10.05
CA ALA A 18 7.82 1.34 10.39
C ALA A 18 8.69 1.53 9.14
N LEU A 19 8.69 0.56 8.22
CA LEU A 19 9.39 0.66 6.94
C LEU A 19 8.85 1.79 6.07
N ALA A 20 7.53 1.94 5.97
CA ALA A 20 6.88 3.01 5.22
C ALA A 20 7.26 4.40 5.78
N LYS A 21 7.30 4.56 7.11
CA LYS A 21 7.76 5.80 7.76
C LYS A 21 9.22 6.10 7.42
N THR A 22 10.09 5.10 7.50
CA THR A 22 11.51 5.24 7.14
C THR A 22 11.67 5.64 5.68
N LEU A 23 10.91 5.03 4.75
CA LEU A 23 10.93 5.37 3.34
C LEU A 23 10.43 6.80 3.07
N ALA A 24 9.33 7.20 3.71
CA ALA A 24 8.81 8.57 3.62
C ALA A 24 9.80 9.60 4.17
N HIS A 25 10.61 9.23 5.16
CA HIS A 25 11.66 10.09 5.69
C HIS A 25 12.88 10.17 4.74
N SER A 26 13.35 9.04 4.22
CA SER A 26 14.53 8.99 3.34
C SER A 26 14.31 9.68 2.00
N THR A 27 13.08 9.66 1.48
CA THR A 27 12.71 10.33 0.22
C THR A 27 12.72 11.86 0.30
N ARG A 28 12.93 12.44 1.48
CA ARG A 28 13.23 13.88 1.61
C ARG A 28 14.55 14.27 0.96
N ASP A 29 15.52 13.36 0.98
CA ASP A 29 16.76 13.48 0.24
C ASP A 29 16.54 12.77 -1.10
N ILE A 30 16.39 13.55 -2.17
CA ILE A 30 16.04 13.00 -3.49
C ILE A 30 17.13 12.01 -3.92
N PRO A 31 16.80 10.71 -4.12
CA PRO A 31 17.78 9.73 -4.55
C PRO A 31 18.40 10.12 -5.90
N PRO A 32 19.62 9.64 -6.21
CA PRO A 32 20.13 9.68 -7.57
C PRO A 32 19.06 9.20 -8.56
N PRO A 33 19.04 9.72 -9.79
CA PRO A 33 17.92 9.44 -10.67
C PRO A 33 17.74 7.96 -11.05
N SER A 34 18.83 7.18 -11.06
CA SER A 34 18.78 5.72 -11.19
C SER A 34 18.01 5.05 -10.04
N ASP A 35 18.21 5.54 -8.83
CA ASP A 35 17.62 5.01 -7.60
C ASP A 35 16.14 5.40 -7.52
N SER A 36 15.79 6.57 -8.07
CA SER A 36 14.40 7.02 -8.19
C SER A 36 13.55 6.08 -9.06
N TYR A 37 14.10 5.54 -10.16
CA TYR A 37 13.36 4.58 -11.00
C TYR A 37 13.06 3.27 -10.26
N ALA A 38 14.07 2.68 -9.60
CA ALA A 38 13.90 1.45 -8.84
C ALA A 38 12.96 1.66 -7.65
N LEU A 39 13.11 2.78 -6.94
CA LEU A 39 12.25 3.17 -5.82
C LEU A 39 10.78 3.28 -6.24
N LEU A 40 10.47 3.89 -7.38
CA LEU A 40 9.10 3.99 -7.88
C LEU A 40 8.51 2.61 -8.22
N ALA A 41 9.33 1.67 -8.72
CA ALA A 41 8.90 0.30 -9.00
C ALA A 41 8.50 -0.45 -7.71
N GLU A 42 9.34 -0.35 -6.68
CA GLU A 42 9.11 -0.98 -5.38
C GLU A 42 7.90 -0.36 -4.67
N LEU A 43 7.72 0.96 -4.77
CA LEU A 43 6.57 1.65 -4.22
C LEU A 43 5.26 1.20 -4.88
N ALA A 44 5.22 1.09 -6.21
CA ALA A 44 4.04 0.58 -6.92
C ALA A 44 3.67 -0.85 -6.47
N THR A 45 4.68 -1.73 -6.37
CA THR A 45 4.50 -3.13 -5.93
C THR A 45 4.02 -3.22 -4.49
N THR A 46 4.51 -2.33 -3.61
CA THR A 46 4.06 -2.22 -2.22
C THR A 46 2.60 -1.79 -2.16
N ILE A 47 2.20 -0.78 -2.93
CA ILE A 47 0.80 -0.32 -3.00
C ILE A 47 -0.14 -1.44 -3.47
N GLU A 48 0.25 -2.20 -4.49
CA GLU A 48 -0.51 -3.38 -4.98
C GLU A 48 -0.65 -4.47 -3.92
N SER A 49 0.38 -4.69 -3.11
CA SER A 49 0.33 -5.65 -2.01
C SER A 49 -0.62 -5.20 -0.89
N ILE A 50 -0.63 -3.90 -0.58
CA ILE A 50 -1.56 -3.31 0.41
C ILE A 50 -2.99 -3.38 -0.12
N GLU A 51 -3.21 -3.07 -1.40
CA GLU A 51 -4.48 -3.21 -2.09
C GLU A 51 -5.04 -4.63 -1.94
N GLN A 52 -4.21 -5.63 -2.25
CA GLN A 52 -4.57 -7.03 -2.10
C GLN A 52 -4.92 -7.39 -0.65
N GLY A 53 -4.18 -6.85 0.33
CA GLY A 53 -4.49 -7.00 1.75
C GLY A 53 -5.87 -6.45 2.11
N CYS A 54 -6.23 -5.25 1.63
CA CYS A 54 -7.57 -4.67 1.83
C CYS A 54 -8.67 -5.57 1.26
N ARG A 55 -8.50 -6.08 0.02
CA ARG A 55 -9.47 -7.02 -0.59
C ARG A 55 -9.61 -8.31 0.23
N GLN A 56 -8.51 -8.86 0.74
CA GLN A 56 -8.54 -10.08 1.55
C GLN A 56 -9.26 -9.88 2.89
N ILE A 57 -9.05 -8.75 3.56
CA ILE A 57 -9.73 -8.42 4.82
C ILE A 57 -11.23 -8.20 4.55
N ALA A 58 -11.60 -7.45 3.51
CA ALA A 58 -13.00 -7.23 3.14
C ALA A 58 -13.74 -8.56 2.88
N ALA A 59 -13.13 -9.44 2.07
CA ALA A 59 -13.72 -10.75 1.77
C ALA A 59 -13.82 -11.66 3.00
N ARG A 60 -12.93 -11.51 3.99
CA ARG A 60 -13.05 -12.23 5.27
C ARG A 60 -14.25 -11.71 6.07
N GLN A 61 -14.46 -10.40 6.12
CA GLN A 61 -15.59 -9.81 6.84
C GLN A 61 -16.93 -10.26 6.25
N GLU A 62 -17.05 -10.35 4.93
CA GLU A 62 -18.25 -10.87 4.26
C GLU A 62 -18.50 -12.36 4.58
N ARG A 63 -17.47 -13.21 4.53
CA ARG A 63 -17.62 -14.63 4.86
C ARG A 63 -17.97 -14.87 6.34
N ALA A 64 -17.50 -14.00 7.23
CA ALA A 64 -17.87 -14.07 8.65
C ALA A 64 -19.37 -13.78 8.84
N PHE A 65 -19.93 -12.85 8.05
CA PHE A 65 -21.36 -12.53 8.04
C PHE A 65 -22.21 -13.70 7.51
N ASP A 66 -21.79 -14.35 6.44
CA ASP A 66 -22.51 -15.51 5.87
C ASP A 66 -22.50 -16.75 6.78
N GLY A 67 -21.58 -16.81 7.76
CA GLY A 67 -21.39 -17.97 8.65
C GLY A 67 -21.75 -17.75 10.13
N THR A 68 -22.06 -16.53 10.57
CA THR A 68 -22.16 -16.20 12.01
C THR A 68 -23.38 -15.33 12.32
N HIS A 69 -24.33 -15.86 13.09
CA HIS A 69 -25.33 -15.04 13.78
C HIS A 69 -24.63 -14.20 14.87
N HIS A 70 -24.42 -12.90 14.63
CA HIS A 70 -23.94 -12.00 15.67
C HIS A 70 -25.08 -11.67 16.65
N PHE A 71 -24.91 -12.00 17.93
CA PHE A 71 -25.55 -11.25 19.01
C PHE A 71 -24.67 -10.03 19.24
N GLY A 72 -25.13 -8.84 18.82
CA GLY A 72 -24.42 -7.61 19.12
C GLY A 72 -24.31 -7.43 20.63
N GLU A 73 -23.09 -7.39 21.16
CA GLU A 73 -22.84 -6.97 22.55
C GLU A 73 -22.83 -5.44 22.64
N ASP A 74 -23.93 -4.82 22.23
CA ASP A 74 -24.34 -3.50 22.68
C ASP A 74 -25.76 -3.22 22.21
N GLU A 75 -26.61 -2.79 23.15
CA GLU A 75 -27.97 -2.30 22.87
C GLU A 75 -27.97 -0.95 22.11
N ARG A 76 -26.98 -0.70 21.24
CA ARG A 76 -26.77 0.59 20.57
C ARG A 76 -26.63 0.56 19.05
N GLY A 77 -26.76 -0.59 18.39
CA GLY A 77 -26.92 -0.61 16.94
C GLY A 77 -26.58 -1.95 16.32
N GLU A 78 -27.33 -2.32 15.29
CA GLU A 78 -27.19 -3.59 14.56
C GLU A 78 -25.73 -3.86 14.16
N GLY A 79 -25.05 -4.78 14.85
CA GLY A 79 -23.67 -5.17 14.56
C GLY A 79 -23.43 -5.65 13.11
N GLY A 80 -24.49 -6.01 12.38
CA GLY A 80 -24.46 -6.28 10.94
C GLY A 80 -24.19 -5.06 10.07
N THR A 81 -24.62 -3.86 10.49
CA THR A 81 -24.39 -2.61 9.73
C THR A 81 -22.93 -2.16 9.83
N GLY A 82 -22.26 -2.43 10.96
CA GLY A 82 -20.85 -2.10 11.18
C GLY A 82 -19.88 -2.92 10.32
N THR A 83 -20.14 -4.22 10.16
CA THR A 83 -19.27 -5.12 9.38
C THR A 83 -19.41 -4.90 7.87
N VAL A 84 -20.62 -4.63 7.38
CA VAL A 84 -20.88 -4.27 5.97
C VAL A 84 -20.17 -2.95 5.63
N THR A 85 -20.29 -1.94 6.50
CA THR A 85 -19.61 -0.64 6.31
C THR A 85 -18.08 -0.81 6.24
N ALA A 86 -17.50 -1.64 7.11
CA ALA A 86 -16.06 -1.90 7.09
C ALA A 86 -15.59 -2.58 5.79
N ALA A 87 -16.35 -3.55 5.28
CA ALA A 87 -16.03 -4.24 4.03
C ALA A 87 -16.13 -3.29 2.82
N ASP A 88 -17.14 -2.42 2.79
CA ASP A 88 -17.31 -1.41 1.75
C ASP A 88 -16.16 -0.38 1.75
N GLU A 89 -15.77 0.12 2.92
CA GLU A 89 -14.65 1.07 3.01
C GLU A 89 -13.31 0.40 2.65
N LEU A 90 -13.10 -0.87 2.98
CA LEU A 90 -11.92 -1.63 2.54
C LEU A 90 -11.90 -1.83 1.01
N ARG A 91 -13.05 -2.08 0.38
CA ARG A 91 -13.17 -2.11 -1.08
C ARG A 91 -12.84 -0.75 -1.71
N ARG A 92 -13.35 0.33 -1.11
CA ARG A 92 -13.06 1.69 -1.56
C ARG A 92 -11.58 2.02 -1.43
N ALA A 93 -10.93 1.62 -0.34
CA ALA A 93 -9.49 1.76 -0.15
C ALA A 93 -8.71 0.98 -1.21
N ALA A 94 -9.08 -0.28 -1.49
CA ALA A 94 -8.46 -1.08 -2.54
C ALA A 94 -8.57 -0.42 -3.93
N ALA A 95 -9.73 0.14 -4.28
CA ALA A 95 -9.91 0.86 -5.53
C ALA A 95 -9.03 2.12 -5.61
N ALA A 96 -8.88 2.87 -4.51
CA ALA A 96 -8.00 4.03 -4.47
C ALA A 96 -6.51 3.63 -4.60
N LEU A 97 -6.11 2.52 -3.99
CA LEU A 97 -4.74 2.00 -4.09
C LEU A 97 -4.40 1.52 -5.51
N ASP A 98 -5.35 0.90 -6.22
CA ASP A 98 -5.20 0.50 -7.63
C ASP A 98 -4.97 1.71 -8.56
N VAL A 99 -5.71 2.81 -8.34
CA VAL A 99 -5.48 4.08 -9.04
C VAL A 99 -4.11 4.65 -8.69
N ALA A 100 -3.71 4.58 -7.42
CA ALA A 100 -2.42 5.08 -6.96
C ALA A 100 -1.24 4.29 -7.55
N SER A 101 -1.29 2.95 -7.58
CA SER A 101 -0.24 2.12 -8.18
C SER A 101 -0.07 2.42 -9.67
N THR A 102 -1.18 2.60 -10.39
CA THR A 102 -1.17 3.00 -11.81
C THR A 102 -0.47 4.35 -12.00
N ALA A 103 -0.77 5.34 -11.17
CA ALA A 103 -0.14 6.65 -11.23
C ALA A 103 1.37 6.59 -10.92
N VAL A 104 1.78 5.78 -9.93
CA VAL A 104 3.20 5.59 -9.59
C VAL A 104 3.95 4.90 -10.73
N ARG A 105 3.36 3.88 -11.38
CA ARG A 105 3.95 3.24 -12.57
C ARG A 105 4.07 4.19 -13.76
N ALA A 106 3.12 5.09 -13.94
CA ALA A 106 3.23 6.15 -14.95
C ALA A 106 4.39 7.11 -14.64
N ALA A 107 4.56 7.51 -13.37
CA ALA A 107 5.70 8.31 -12.93
C ALA A 107 7.05 7.59 -13.12
N GLN A 108 7.12 6.30 -12.81
CA GLN A 108 8.28 5.44 -13.06
C GLN A 108 8.65 5.45 -14.55
N SER A 109 7.66 5.25 -15.43
CA SER A 109 7.85 5.22 -16.88
C SER A 109 8.37 6.57 -17.39
N ALA A 110 7.81 7.68 -16.91
CA ALA A 110 8.28 9.01 -17.24
C ALA A 110 9.71 9.28 -16.75
N ASN A 111 10.07 8.78 -15.56
CA ASN A 111 11.42 8.91 -15.01
C ASN A 111 12.47 8.15 -15.86
N GLY A 112 12.14 6.95 -16.35
CA GLY A 112 13.02 6.14 -17.18
C GLY A 112 13.35 6.73 -18.56
N VAL A 113 12.56 7.69 -19.05
CA VAL A 113 12.82 8.40 -20.32
C VAL A 113 13.85 9.51 -20.15
N VAL A 114 14.05 10.01 -18.92
CA VAL A 114 14.99 11.09 -18.66
C VAL A 114 16.42 10.52 -18.61
N ARG A 115 17.26 10.94 -19.56
CA ARG A 115 18.70 10.66 -19.58
C ARG A 115 19.38 11.59 -18.57
N TRP A 116 19.51 11.16 -17.33
CA TRP A 116 20.25 11.90 -16.32
C TRP A 116 21.75 11.79 -16.60
N VAL A 117 22.44 12.93 -16.71
CA VAL A 117 23.87 13.00 -16.95
C VAL A 117 24.53 13.38 -15.62
N ASP A 118 25.25 12.46 -14.99
CA ASP A 118 25.88 12.67 -13.67
C ASP A 118 27.10 13.61 -13.70
N THR A 119 27.43 14.17 -14.86
CA THR A 119 28.55 15.11 -14.99
C THR A 119 28.14 16.26 -15.90
N VAL A 120 28.01 17.45 -15.32
CA VAL A 120 28.30 18.67 -16.07
C VAL A 120 29.78 18.53 -16.44
N GLN A 121 30.09 18.17 -17.68
CA GLN A 121 31.46 18.29 -18.16
C GLN A 121 31.83 19.76 -17.98
N SER A 122 32.62 20.07 -16.95
CA SER A 122 33.29 21.36 -16.82
C SER A 122 34.07 21.56 -18.11
N GLY A 123 33.52 22.39 -18.99
CA GLY A 123 34.07 22.68 -20.29
C GLY A 123 35.51 23.12 -20.14
N LYS A 124 36.40 22.36 -20.76
CA LYS A 124 37.78 22.77 -20.96
C LYS A 124 37.74 23.87 -22.03
N THR A 125 37.84 25.14 -21.61
CA THR A 125 38.01 26.25 -22.55
C THR A 125 39.42 26.17 -23.17
N PRO A 126 39.56 26.28 -24.51
CA PRO A 126 40.88 26.35 -25.16
C PRO A 126 41.64 27.63 -24.82
#